data_AF-A0A2D5AJY5-F1
#
_entry.id   AF-A0A2D5AJY5-F1
#
_cell.length_a   1.000
_cell.length_b   1.000
_cell.length_c   1.000
_cell.angle_alpha   90.00
_cell.angle_beta   90.00
_cell.angle_gamma   90.00
#
_symmetry.space_group_name_H-M   'P 1'
#
loop_
_entity.id
_entity.type
_entity.pdbx_description
1 polymer ?
#
loop_
_entity_poly.entity_id
_entity_poly.type
_entity_poly.pdbx_seq_one_letter_code
_entity_poly.pdbx_strand_id
1 'polypeptide(L)'
;MKPPLSSKTIYLFFSFLSMGWIHAEETISITDTASGKSIDAIIKKVESGVVSLETVAGASFDLPASRLTPDSIERIKDYLASTPSTSEPSASPVEGWSGLNEAVGHELFGSGGSIWGETAAQVAQRLSLKVESEKENSSSYRLYTKPEYQFLGAHPYCVTLYGGEDAKPESFSLVFANKGDFGSRLGSGEDHFKIMHPDKVPPGNLNEAIDFDAELISVRLSAVLGQPQEQYYGEKEDKRKVKRWDIGDHAFLLSSQEDEYTSLLIVPTSNADAEGKIDFVVDSDFKKIQIQNVRREDNGDVWIDNIPMVDQGPKGYCAPATFERAMRYMLVPADMYLLATAATAPGGGTNTTKLSEDCKRIVRSKARRIRDLELHEDFDIKTVKDFIDTGVPVLWQMRSLSKYNDVANQRTKERETVEDFAAWASDIAEEAAEVEPQLKADANHHICMVIGYNEATNEVAVSDSWGPRYELRWVHLDVAKAVTSRGGFVIDF
;
A
#
# COMPACT_ATOMS: atom_id res chain seq x y z
N MET A 1 -77.74 -62.45 -11.93
CA MET A 1 -77.61 -62.14 -10.49
C MET A 1 -76.20 -61.64 -10.23
N LYS A 2 -76.13 -60.44 -9.64
CA LYS A 2 -75.05 -59.80 -8.83
C LYS A 2 -74.19 -60.79 -7.98
N PRO A 3 -73.06 -60.39 -7.34
CA PRO A 3 -72.13 -59.24 -7.54
C PRO A 3 -70.61 -59.63 -7.23
N PRO A 4 -69.72 -58.83 -6.56
CA PRO A 4 -68.57 -58.18 -7.22
C PRO A 4 -67.20 -58.23 -6.44
N LEU A 5 -66.24 -57.46 -6.96
CA LEU A 5 -65.17 -56.68 -6.28
C LEU A 5 -64.11 -57.38 -5.40
N SER A 6 -62.84 -57.19 -5.76
CA SER A 6 -61.84 -56.63 -4.84
C SER A 6 -60.61 -56.07 -5.58
N SER A 7 -60.19 -54.89 -5.14
CA SER A 7 -59.08 -54.05 -5.58
C SER A 7 -57.71 -54.62 -5.17
N LYS A 8 -56.70 -54.52 -6.05
CA LYS A 8 -55.29 -54.38 -5.66
C LYS A 8 -54.55 -53.44 -6.62
N THR A 9 -54.21 -52.27 -6.10
CA THR A 9 -53.26 -51.30 -6.66
C THR A 9 -51.86 -51.91 -6.69
N ILE A 10 -51.19 -51.90 -7.84
CA ILE A 10 -49.75 -52.21 -7.99
C ILE A 10 -49.07 -50.93 -8.50
N TYR A 11 -48.07 -50.47 -7.74
CA TYR A 11 -47.16 -49.41 -8.15
C TYR A 11 -46.20 -49.94 -9.23
N LEU A 12 -46.18 -49.32 -10.42
CA LEU A 12 -45.14 -49.53 -11.43
C LEU A 12 -44.08 -48.43 -11.28
N PHE A 13 -42.87 -48.83 -10.93
CA PHE A 13 -41.65 -48.04 -11.05
C PHE A 13 -41.29 -47.91 -12.53
N PHE A 14 -41.31 -46.69 -13.08
CA PHE A 14 -40.71 -46.41 -14.39
C PHE A 14 -39.22 -46.18 -14.21
N SER A 15 -38.41 -47.11 -14.71
CA SER A 15 -36.97 -46.93 -14.88
C SER A 15 -36.76 -46.06 -16.13
N PHE A 16 -36.31 -44.81 -15.95
CA PHE A 16 -35.90 -43.95 -17.05
C PHE A 16 -34.54 -44.44 -17.58
N LEU A 17 -34.55 -45.05 -18.76
CA LEU A 17 -33.36 -45.16 -19.60
C LEU A 17 -33.01 -43.74 -20.08
N SER A 18 -31.91 -43.16 -19.60
CA SER A 18 -31.32 -41.96 -20.20
C SER A 18 -30.65 -42.36 -21.51
N MET A 19 -31.32 -42.09 -22.61
CA MET A 19 -30.74 -42.15 -23.95
C MET A 19 -29.85 -40.92 -24.10
N GLY A 20 -28.55 -41.09 -23.82
CA GLY A 20 -27.55 -40.03 -23.99
C GLY A 20 -27.45 -39.63 -25.45
N TRP A 21 -27.76 -38.38 -25.75
CA TRP A 21 -27.37 -37.75 -27.00
C TRP A 21 -25.88 -37.43 -26.89
N ILE A 22 -25.05 -38.15 -27.66
CA ILE A 22 -23.66 -37.74 -27.86
C ILE A 22 -23.71 -36.52 -28.78
N HIS A 23 -23.47 -35.33 -28.24
CA HIS A 23 -23.12 -34.18 -29.07
C HIS A 23 -21.74 -34.46 -29.68
N ALA A 24 -21.69 -34.74 -30.97
CA ALA A 24 -20.44 -34.65 -31.71
C ALA A 24 -20.08 -33.16 -31.80
N GLU A 25 -19.00 -32.73 -31.14
CA GLU A 25 -18.46 -31.37 -31.30
C GLU A 25 -18.13 -31.17 -32.79
N GLU A 26 -18.63 -30.07 -33.36
CA GLU A 26 -18.47 -29.76 -34.78
C GLU A 26 -16.98 -29.44 -35.06
N THR A 27 -16.40 -30.11 -36.05
CA THR A 27 -14.97 -29.97 -36.39
C THR A 27 -14.81 -29.05 -37.59
N ILE A 28 -13.76 -28.25 -37.59
CA ILE A 28 -13.40 -27.38 -38.71
C ILE A 28 -12.11 -27.82 -39.38
N SER A 29 -12.06 -27.70 -40.71
CA SER A 29 -10.85 -28.03 -41.48
C SER A 29 -9.93 -26.82 -41.57
N ILE A 30 -8.75 -26.94 -40.95
CA ILE A 30 -7.68 -25.93 -40.95
C ILE A 30 -6.51 -26.39 -41.80
N THR A 31 -5.86 -25.46 -42.50
CA THR A 31 -4.73 -25.77 -43.41
C THR A 31 -3.50 -24.94 -43.07
N ASP A 32 -2.37 -25.62 -42.83
CA ASP A 32 -1.08 -25.00 -42.55
C ASP A 32 -0.42 -24.49 -43.84
N THR A 33 0.00 -23.23 -43.83
CA THR A 33 0.60 -22.50 -44.95
C THR A 33 1.96 -23.03 -45.37
N ALA A 34 2.74 -23.59 -44.44
CA ALA A 34 4.10 -24.06 -44.70
C ALA A 34 4.13 -25.46 -45.32
N SER A 35 3.21 -26.34 -44.91
CA SER A 35 3.14 -27.73 -45.35
C SER A 35 2.03 -28.02 -46.36
N GLY A 36 1.05 -27.13 -46.49
CA GLY A 36 -0.13 -27.30 -47.34
C GLY A 36 -1.08 -28.41 -46.88
N LYS A 37 -0.86 -28.97 -45.67
CA LYS A 37 -1.66 -30.06 -45.13
C LYS A 37 -2.85 -29.52 -44.35
N SER A 38 -4.00 -30.16 -44.53
CA SER A 38 -5.23 -29.85 -43.80
C SER A 38 -5.50 -30.88 -42.70
N ILE A 39 -6.06 -30.43 -41.59
CA ILE A 39 -6.52 -31.28 -40.48
C ILE A 39 -7.88 -30.78 -40.00
N ASP A 40 -8.76 -31.72 -39.66
CA ASP A 40 -10.03 -31.42 -39.04
C ASP A 40 -9.86 -31.43 -37.52
N ALA A 41 -10.18 -30.30 -36.90
CA ALA A 41 -9.96 -30.08 -35.49
C ALA A 41 -11.07 -29.23 -34.87
N ILE A 42 -11.24 -29.37 -33.57
CA ILE A 42 -12.16 -28.58 -32.76
C ILE A 42 -11.38 -27.38 -32.23
N ILE A 43 -11.92 -26.18 -32.41
CA ILE A 43 -11.29 -24.98 -31.85
C ILE A 43 -11.61 -24.94 -30.36
N LYS A 44 -10.56 -24.95 -29.54
CA LYS A 44 -10.71 -24.79 -28.09
C LYS A 44 -10.49 -23.35 -27.65
N LYS A 45 -9.56 -22.64 -28.29
CA LYS A 45 -9.21 -21.26 -27.89
C LYS A 45 -8.53 -20.49 -29.03
N VAL A 46 -8.72 -19.18 -29.09
CA VAL A 46 -7.93 -18.26 -29.93
C VAL A 46 -7.51 -17.07 -29.08
N GLU A 47 -6.22 -16.90 -28.82
CA GLU A 47 -5.66 -15.81 -28.01
C GLU A 47 -4.31 -15.37 -28.54
N SER A 48 -4.03 -14.06 -28.51
CA SER A 48 -2.70 -13.49 -28.81
C SER A 48 -2.05 -14.00 -30.10
N GLY A 49 -2.86 -14.24 -31.14
CA GLY A 49 -2.38 -14.72 -32.43
C GLY A 49 -2.05 -16.22 -32.49
N VAL A 50 -2.48 -17.01 -31.50
CA VAL A 50 -2.35 -18.47 -31.44
C VAL A 50 -3.73 -19.12 -31.39
N VAL A 51 -3.89 -20.23 -32.11
CA VAL A 51 -5.12 -21.03 -32.18
C VAL A 51 -4.85 -22.39 -31.52
N SER A 52 -5.55 -22.67 -30.43
CA SER A 52 -5.50 -23.95 -29.71
C SER A 52 -6.58 -24.88 -30.26
N LEU A 53 -6.14 -26.06 -30.68
CA LEU A 53 -6.93 -27.00 -31.47
C LEU A 53 -6.88 -28.38 -30.83
N GLU A 54 -7.97 -29.12 -30.95
CA GLU A 54 -8.02 -30.53 -30.56
C GLU A 54 -8.43 -31.38 -31.76
N THR A 55 -7.62 -32.38 -32.09
CA THR A 55 -7.98 -33.35 -33.14
C THR A 55 -9.16 -34.20 -32.69
N VAL A 56 -9.88 -34.81 -33.65
CA VAL A 56 -10.91 -35.82 -33.36
C VAL A 56 -10.41 -37.01 -32.52
N ALA A 57 -9.10 -37.24 -32.49
CA ALA A 57 -8.47 -38.29 -31.68
C ALA A 57 -8.12 -37.83 -30.24
N GLY A 58 -8.48 -36.60 -29.85
CA GLY A 58 -8.28 -36.03 -28.52
C GLY A 58 -6.91 -35.41 -28.27
N ALA A 59 -6.05 -35.33 -29.30
CA ALA A 59 -4.74 -34.68 -29.17
C ALA A 59 -4.87 -33.15 -29.35
N SER A 60 -4.45 -32.40 -28.33
CA SER A 60 -4.43 -30.93 -28.35
C SER A 60 -3.08 -30.38 -28.79
N PHE A 61 -3.10 -29.29 -29.56
CA PHE A 61 -1.90 -28.59 -30.00
C PHE A 61 -2.20 -27.13 -30.31
N ASP A 62 -1.17 -26.29 -30.20
CA ASP A 62 -1.24 -24.87 -30.48
C ASP A 62 -0.57 -24.55 -31.81
N LEU A 63 -1.21 -23.68 -32.59
CA LEU A 63 -0.66 -23.21 -33.86
C LEU A 63 -0.77 -21.69 -33.96
N PRO A 64 0.33 -20.97 -34.25
CA PRO A 64 0.24 -19.55 -34.57
C PRO A 64 -0.72 -19.31 -35.73
N ALA A 65 -1.63 -18.35 -35.61
CA ALA A 65 -2.57 -17.99 -36.67
C ALA A 65 -1.85 -17.58 -37.97
N SER A 66 -0.62 -17.05 -37.86
CA SER A 66 0.25 -16.76 -39.02
C SER A 66 0.63 -17.99 -39.84
N ARG A 67 0.52 -19.19 -39.26
CA ARG A 67 0.72 -20.46 -39.98
C ARG A 67 -0.53 -20.95 -40.68
N LEU A 68 -1.69 -20.35 -40.50
CA LEU A 68 -2.93 -20.77 -41.14
C LEU A 68 -3.21 -20.00 -42.43
N THR A 69 -3.81 -20.70 -43.39
CA THR A 69 -4.28 -20.04 -44.63
C THR A 69 -5.40 -19.04 -44.31
N PRO A 70 -5.56 -17.96 -45.10
CA PRO A 70 -6.63 -16.97 -44.90
C PRO A 70 -8.03 -17.61 -44.79
N ASP A 71 -8.34 -18.57 -45.66
CA ASP A 71 -9.61 -19.33 -45.61
C ASP A 71 -9.80 -20.10 -44.30
N SER A 72 -8.72 -20.63 -43.71
CA SER A 72 -8.79 -21.31 -42.42
C SER A 72 -9.06 -20.32 -41.28
N ILE A 73 -8.47 -19.12 -41.36
CA ILE A 73 -8.73 -18.05 -40.38
C ILE A 73 -10.19 -17.57 -40.48
N GLU A 74 -10.74 -17.48 -41.68
CA GLU A 74 -12.15 -17.08 -41.89
C GLU A 74 -13.12 -18.14 -41.34
N ARG A 75 -12.89 -19.43 -41.64
CA ARG A 75 -13.68 -20.53 -41.05
C ARG A 75 -13.62 -20.57 -39.52
N ILE A 76 -12.47 -20.25 -38.94
CA ILE A 76 -12.30 -20.14 -37.48
C ILE A 76 -13.19 -19.03 -36.92
N LYS A 77 -13.23 -17.87 -37.58
CA LYS A 77 -14.08 -16.74 -37.16
C LYS A 77 -15.56 -17.08 -37.29
N ASP A 78 -15.95 -17.72 -38.38
CA ASP A 78 -17.34 -18.12 -38.62
C ASP A 78 -17.80 -19.16 -37.60
N TYR A 79 -16.96 -20.14 -37.26
CA TYR A 79 -17.24 -21.14 -36.23
C TYR A 79 -17.44 -20.53 -34.83
N LEU A 80 -16.61 -19.55 -34.45
CA LEU A 80 -16.77 -18.81 -33.20
C LEU A 80 -18.05 -17.95 -33.19
N ALA A 81 -18.49 -17.46 -34.35
CA ALA A 81 -19.71 -16.68 -34.50
C ALA A 81 -20.99 -17.54 -34.55
N SER A 82 -20.90 -18.81 -34.99
CA SER A 82 -22.04 -19.70 -35.20
C SER A 82 -22.36 -20.63 -34.03
N THR A 83 -21.50 -20.71 -33.01
CA THR A 83 -21.72 -21.58 -31.83
C THR A 83 -22.68 -20.89 -30.84
N PRO A 84 -23.92 -21.38 -30.63
CA PRO A 84 -24.86 -20.75 -29.71
C PRO A 84 -24.52 -21.07 -28.25
N SER A 85 -24.46 -20.04 -27.41
CA SER A 85 -24.45 -20.15 -25.97
C SER A 85 -25.86 -20.48 -25.44
N THR A 86 -26.01 -21.63 -24.78
CA THR A 86 -27.24 -22.09 -24.11
C THR A 86 -26.86 -22.81 -22.82
N SER A 87 -27.43 -22.63 -21.63
CA SER A 87 -28.16 -21.56 -20.90
C SER A 87 -28.31 -22.03 -19.44
N GLU A 88 -28.39 -21.11 -18.48
CA GLU A 88 -28.34 -21.23 -17.00
C GLU A 88 -29.37 -22.16 -16.28
N PRO A 89 -29.24 -22.34 -14.94
CA PRO A 89 -29.99 -21.44 -14.03
C PRO A 89 -29.16 -20.78 -12.91
N SER A 90 -29.29 -19.45 -12.84
CA SER A 90 -29.16 -18.54 -11.69
C SER A 90 -27.84 -18.52 -10.90
N ALA A 91 -26.88 -17.80 -11.45
CA ALA A 91 -26.19 -16.68 -10.79
C ALA A 91 -25.37 -15.97 -11.87
N SER A 92 -25.67 -14.71 -12.12
CA SER A 92 -25.10 -13.90 -13.20
C SER A 92 -23.57 -14.04 -13.31
N PRO A 93 -22.98 -14.15 -14.53
CA PRO A 93 -21.56 -13.93 -14.70
C PRO A 93 -21.29 -12.44 -14.47
N VAL A 94 -20.41 -12.11 -13.53
CA VAL A 94 -20.03 -10.70 -13.37
C VAL A 94 -19.00 -10.34 -14.43
N GLU A 95 -19.48 -9.78 -15.55
CA GLU A 95 -18.63 -9.09 -16.53
C GLU A 95 -18.01 -7.84 -15.89
N GLY A 96 -16.70 -7.70 -16.00
CA GLY A 96 -15.99 -6.44 -15.77
C GLY A 96 -15.93 -5.97 -14.32
N TRP A 97 -15.35 -4.78 -14.16
CA TRP A 97 -15.01 -4.09 -12.91
C TRP A 97 -16.06 -4.17 -11.79
N SER A 98 -17.34 -4.35 -12.12
CA SER A 98 -18.43 -4.60 -11.17
C SER A 98 -18.20 -5.84 -10.30
N GLY A 99 -17.71 -6.95 -10.87
CA GLY A 99 -17.48 -8.20 -10.15
C GLY A 99 -16.29 -8.12 -9.22
N LEU A 100 -15.29 -7.35 -9.65
CA LEU A 100 -14.16 -7.05 -8.80
C LEU A 100 -14.54 -6.10 -7.66
N ASN A 101 -15.36 -5.07 -7.91
CA ASN A 101 -15.90 -4.22 -6.84
C ASN A 101 -16.71 -5.04 -5.82
N GLU A 102 -17.56 -5.97 -6.29
CA GLU A 102 -18.32 -6.87 -5.42
C GLU A 102 -17.39 -7.75 -4.58
N ALA A 103 -16.37 -8.37 -5.20
CA ALA A 103 -15.39 -9.19 -4.48
C ALA A 103 -14.55 -8.37 -3.48
N VAL A 104 -14.17 -7.16 -3.85
CA VAL A 104 -13.45 -6.21 -3.00
C VAL A 104 -14.31 -5.78 -1.81
N GLY A 105 -15.64 -5.66 -2.00
CA GLY A 105 -16.57 -5.14 -1.00
C GLY A 105 -16.67 -3.62 -0.98
N HIS A 106 -16.06 -2.95 -1.96
CA HIS A 106 -16.05 -1.49 -2.12
C HIS A 106 -16.13 -1.14 -3.60
N GLU A 107 -16.64 0.05 -3.90
CA GLU A 107 -16.60 0.62 -5.25
C GLU A 107 -15.18 1.15 -5.57
N LEU A 108 -14.20 0.24 -5.68
CA LEU A 108 -12.82 0.60 -5.99
C LEU A 108 -12.73 1.26 -7.37
N PHE A 109 -13.36 0.65 -8.37
CA PHE A 109 -13.38 1.14 -9.74
C PHE A 109 -14.66 1.92 -10.01
N GLY A 110 -14.52 3.17 -10.44
CA GLY A 110 -15.65 3.93 -10.98
C GLY A 110 -16.04 3.43 -12.39
N SER A 111 -16.93 4.18 -13.04
CA SER A 111 -17.44 3.87 -14.39
C SER A 111 -16.37 3.80 -15.48
N GLY A 112 -15.22 4.45 -15.28
CA GLY A 112 -14.09 4.45 -16.22
C GLY A 112 -13.23 3.17 -16.20
N GLY A 113 -13.43 2.28 -15.23
CA GLY A 113 -12.68 1.01 -15.15
C GLY A 113 -11.19 1.18 -14.87
N SER A 114 -10.71 2.34 -14.44
CA SER A 114 -9.34 2.50 -13.96
C SER A 114 -9.23 3.65 -12.99
N ILE A 115 -8.65 3.39 -11.82
CA ILE A 115 -8.38 4.42 -10.83
C ILE A 115 -7.23 5.34 -11.26
N TRP A 116 -6.32 4.87 -12.13
CA TRP A 116 -5.14 5.64 -12.57
C TRP A 116 -5.52 6.80 -13.50
N GLY A 117 -6.68 6.72 -14.15
CA GLY A 117 -7.25 7.81 -14.95
C GLY A 117 -7.91 8.91 -14.12
N GLU A 118 -8.22 8.66 -12.85
CA GLU A 118 -8.90 9.58 -11.94
C GLU A 118 -7.89 10.40 -11.13
N THR A 119 -8.34 11.37 -10.32
CA THR A 119 -7.47 11.96 -9.30
C THR A 119 -7.47 11.10 -8.03
N ALA A 120 -6.37 11.11 -7.27
CA ALA A 120 -6.27 10.41 -6.00
C ALA A 120 -7.37 10.84 -5.01
N ALA A 121 -7.70 12.14 -4.98
CA ALA A 121 -8.81 12.66 -4.18
C ALA A 121 -10.18 12.05 -4.56
N GLN A 122 -10.46 11.85 -5.85
CA GLN A 122 -11.72 11.24 -6.31
C GLN A 122 -11.83 9.78 -5.86
N VAL A 123 -10.75 9.01 -6.02
CA VAL A 123 -10.68 7.61 -5.59
C VAL A 123 -10.79 7.52 -4.07
N ALA A 124 -10.06 8.37 -3.34
CA ALA A 124 -10.11 8.44 -1.88
C ALA A 124 -11.51 8.78 -1.37
N GLN A 125 -12.19 9.76 -1.97
CA GLN A 125 -13.55 10.12 -1.61
C GLN A 125 -14.51 8.94 -1.79
N ARG A 126 -14.41 8.23 -2.93
CA ARG A 126 -15.23 7.05 -3.21
C ARG A 126 -15.02 5.94 -2.19
N LEU A 127 -13.78 5.73 -1.76
CA LEU A 127 -13.40 4.74 -0.75
C LEU A 127 -13.50 5.25 0.70
N SER A 128 -14.00 6.48 0.90
CA SER A 128 -14.08 7.13 2.22
C SER A 128 -12.74 7.19 2.97
N LEU A 129 -11.63 7.31 2.24
CA LEU A 129 -10.30 7.52 2.80
C LEU A 129 -10.16 8.98 3.23
N LYS A 130 -9.46 9.21 4.34
CA LYS A 130 -9.21 10.57 4.86
C LYS A 130 -7.95 11.11 4.26
N VAL A 131 -7.94 12.41 3.93
CA VAL A 131 -6.72 13.11 3.56
C VAL A 131 -5.71 13.00 4.69
N GLU A 132 -4.54 12.46 4.39
CA GLU A 132 -3.39 12.39 5.30
C GLU A 132 -2.39 13.49 4.94
N SER A 133 -2.07 13.62 3.65
CA SER A 133 -1.13 14.61 3.14
C SER A 133 -1.53 15.09 1.75
N GLU A 134 -1.40 16.39 1.49
CA GLU A 134 -1.52 17.00 0.16
C GLU A 134 -0.39 18.02 -0.01
N LYS A 135 0.61 17.66 -0.83
CA LYS A 135 1.78 18.46 -1.21
C LYS A 135 1.81 18.67 -2.72
N GLU A 136 2.70 19.55 -3.18
CA GLU A 136 2.78 19.93 -4.59
C GLU A 136 2.88 18.73 -5.55
N ASN A 137 3.71 17.74 -5.22
CA ASN A 137 3.98 16.57 -6.06
C ASN A 137 3.68 15.23 -5.37
N SER A 138 2.97 15.25 -4.24
CA SER A 138 2.59 14.02 -3.55
C SER A 138 1.34 14.21 -2.71
N SER A 139 0.55 13.15 -2.58
CA SER A 139 -0.57 13.08 -1.67
C SER A 139 -0.66 11.70 -1.04
N SER A 140 -1.33 11.61 0.10
CA SER A 140 -1.74 10.34 0.68
C SER A 140 -3.10 10.47 1.35
N TYR A 141 -3.86 9.38 1.25
CA TYR A 141 -5.16 9.25 1.88
C TYR A 141 -5.19 7.95 2.66
N ARG A 142 -5.40 8.02 3.97
CA ARG A 142 -5.27 6.88 4.88
C ARG A 142 -6.55 6.62 5.65
N LEU A 143 -6.81 5.34 5.89
CA LEU A 143 -7.85 4.88 6.81
C LEU A 143 -7.26 3.80 7.73
N TYR A 144 -7.24 4.09 9.04
CA TYR A 144 -7.20 3.05 10.06
C TYR A 144 -8.61 2.51 10.22
N THR A 145 -8.77 1.25 9.90
CA THR A 145 -10.09 0.65 9.67
C THR A 145 -10.78 0.30 10.98
N LYS A 146 -12.10 0.22 10.92
CA LYS A 146 -12.90 -0.36 12.02
C LYS A 146 -12.97 -1.88 11.85
N PRO A 147 -13.21 -2.67 12.92
CA PRO A 147 -13.26 -4.14 12.82
C PRO A 147 -14.19 -4.71 11.75
N GLU A 148 -15.24 -3.97 11.37
CA GLU A 148 -16.21 -4.39 10.36
C GLU A 148 -15.79 -4.07 8.91
N TYR A 149 -14.77 -3.24 8.73
CA TYR A 149 -14.25 -2.92 7.40
C TYR A 149 -13.50 -4.13 6.84
N GLN A 150 -13.94 -4.58 5.67
CA GLN A 150 -13.33 -5.69 4.96
C GLN A 150 -12.86 -5.25 3.58
N PHE A 151 -11.81 -5.87 3.07
CA PHE A 151 -11.38 -5.75 1.69
C PHE A 151 -11.00 -7.14 1.20
N LEU A 152 -11.66 -7.62 0.13
CA LEU A 152 -11.50 -9.01 -0.35
C LEU A 152 -11.79 -10.05 0.76
N GLY A 153 -12.76 -9.74 1.63
CA GLY A 153 -13.20 -10.61 2.73
C GLY A 153 -12.26 -10.69 3.95
N ALA A 154 -11.08 -10.08 3.90
CA ALA A 154 -10.16 -9.95 5.03
C ALA A 154 -10.23 -8.54 5.64
N HIS A 155 -9.78 -8.36 6.88
CA HIS A 155 -9.75 -7.06 7.56
C HIS A 155 -8.36 -6.43 7.48
N PRO A 156 -8.14 -5.42 6.62
CA PRO A 156 -6.89 -4.68 6.66
C PRO A 156 -6.90 -3.78 7.90
N TYR A 157 -5.83 -3.73 8.68
CA TYR A 157 -5.63 -2.77 9.78
C TYR A 157 -5.49 -1.33 9.26
N CYS A 158 -4.88 -1.18 8.07
CA CYS A 158 -4.66 0.10 7.43
C CYS A 158 -4.83 -0.02 5.92
N VAL A 159 -5.41 1.03 5.34
CA VAL A 159 -5.61 1.21 3.90
C VAL A 159 -5.07 2.59 3.51
N THR A 160 -4.20 2.65 2.50
CA THR A 160 -3.52 3.89 2.10
C THR A 160 -3.48 4.02 0.59
N LEU A 161 -4.01 5.12 0.07
CA LEU A 161 -3.86 5.52 -1.33
C LEU A 161 -2.75 6.57 -1.42
N TYR A 162 -1.72 6.30 -2.21
CA TYR A 162 -0.66 7.24 -2.51
C TYR A 162 -0.92 7.90 -3.86
N GLY A 163 -0.85 9.23 -3.91
CA GLY A 163 -0.90 10.00 -5.14
C GLY A 163 0.42 10.73 -5.38
N GLY A 164 0.74 10.94 -6.65
CA GLY A 164 1.98 11.57 -7.10
C GLY A 164 1.74 12.73 -8.04
N GLU A 165 2.49 12.74 -9.14
CA GLU A 165 2.41 13.75 -10.20
C GLU A 165 0.98 13.91 -10.73
N ASP A 166 0.59 15.14 -11.06
CA ASP A 166 -0.75 15.51 -11.54
C ASP A 166 -1.91 15.06 -10.63
N ALA A 167 -1.63 14.88 -9.33
CA ALA A 167 -2.56 14.35 -8.34
C ALA A 167 -3.17 12.99 -8.73
N LYS A 168 -2.44 12.19 -9.53
CA LYS A 168 -2.85 10.85 -9.94
C LYS A 168 -2.49 9.81 -8.89
N PRO A 169 -3.30 8.75 -8.71
CA PRO A 169 -2.89 7.66 -7.85
C PRO A 169 -1.67 6.93 -8.41
N GLU A 170 -0.73 6.59 -7.55
CA GLU A 170 0.47 5.81 -7.89
C GLU A 170 0.36 4.37 -7.39
N SER A 171 -0.20 4.20 -6.19
CA SER A 171 -0.39 2.88 -5.59
C SER A 171 -1.44 2.91 -4.49
N PHE A 172 -2.00 1.73 -4.20
CA PHE A 172 -2.97 1.54 -3.14
C PHE A 172 -2.55 0.35 -2.27
N SER A 173 -2.16 0.63 -1.03
CA SER A 173 -1.56 -0.29 -0.07
C SER A 173 -2.55 -0.67 1.01
N LEU A 174 -2.66 -1.97 1.28
CA LEU A 174 -3.51 -2.53 2.33
C LEU A 174 -2.69 -3.50 3.18
N VAL A 175 -2.74 -3.33 4.49
CA VAL A 175 -1.96 -4.11 5.45
C VAL A 175 -2.91 -4.87 6.35
N PHE A 176 -2.75 -6.20 6.42
CA PHE A 176 -3.60 -7.12 7.17
C PHE A 176 -2.85 -7.64 8.41
N ALA A 177 -3.03 -8.92 8.78
CA ALA A 177 -2.25 -9.56 9.84
C ALA A 177 -0.77 -9.19 9.73
N ASN A 178 -0.22 -8.64 10.81
CA ASN A 178 1.18 -8.26 10.88
C ASN A 178 1.69 -8.32 12.32
N LYS A 179 2.99 -8.51 12.47
CA LYS A 179 3.71 -8.66 13.72
C LYS A 179 3.52 -7.51 14.70
N GLY A 180 3.33 -6.31 14.19
CA GLY A 180 3.15 -5.12 15.02
C GLY A 180 1.75 -5.07 15.63
N ASP A 181 0.70 -5.32 14.86
CA ASP A 181 -0.68 -5.14 15.33
C ASP A 181 -1.34 -6.41 15.86
N PHE A 182 -0.85 -7.60 15.46
CA PHE A 182 -1.42 -8.86 15.95
C PHE A 182 -1.26 -8.99 17.48
N GLY A 183 -2.35 -9.31 18.17
CA GLY A 183 -2.39 -9.41 19.63
C GLY A 183 -2.27 -8.07 20.38
N SER A 184 -2.13 -6.94 19.69
CA SER A 184 -2.14 -5.62 20.31
C SER A 184 -3.52 -5.34 20.91
N ARG A 185 -3.56 -4.93 22.18
CA ARG A 185 -4.77 -4.39 22.84
C ARG A 185 -5.08 -2.97 22.38
N LEU A 186 -4.09 -2.30 21.80
CA LEU A 186 -4.23 -1.02 21.12
C LEU A 186 -4.56 -1.32 19.65
N GLY A 187 -5.81 -1.77 19.41
CA GLY A 187 -6.29 -2.17 18.09
C GLY A 187 -6.62 -3.67 17.94
N SER A 188 -7.74 -4.10 18.55
CA SER A 188 -8.60 -5.24 18.15
C SER A 188 -7.94 -6.50 17.54
N GLY A 189 -6.86 -7.03 18.13
CA GLY A 189 -6.07 -8.12 17.55
C GLY A 189 -6.70 -9.53 17.48
N GLU A 190 -7.60 -9.93 18.38
CA GLU A 190 -8.14 -11.33 18.40
C GLU A 190 -9.64 -11.44 18.13
N ASP A 191 -10.42 -10.40 18.46
CA ASP A 191 -11.89 -10.49 18.39
C ASP A 191 -12.46 -10.23 16.98
N HIS A 192 -11.66 -9.68 16.06
CA HIS A 192 -12.15 -9.35 14.71
C HIS A 192 -12.47 -10.60 13.87
N PHE A 193 -11.69 -11.68 14.01
CA PHE A 193 -11.93 -12.93 13.27
C PHE A 193 -13.25 -13.60 13.67
N LYS A 194 -13.60 -13.61 14.97
CA LYS A 194 -14.85 -14.21 15.48
C LYS A 194 -16.09 -13.50 14.96
N ILE A 195 -16.02 -12.18 14.80
CA ILE A 195 -17.14 -11.36 14.35
C ILE A 195 -17.32 -11.51 12.83
N MET A 196 -16.23 -11.53 12.07
CA MET A 196 -16.29 -11.51 10.61
C MET A 196 -16.54 -12.86 9.96
N HIS A 197 -15.99 -13.94 10.53
CA HIS A 197 -16.09 -15.29 9.99
C HIS A 197 -16.59 -16.26 11.08
N PRO A 198 -17.87 -16.15 11.51
CA PRO A 198 -18.40 -16.89 12.65
C PRO A 198 -18.34 -18.41 12.48
N ASP A 199 -18.31 -18.88 11.22
CA ASP A 199 -18.25 -20.30 10.86
C ASP A 199 -16.80 -20.83 10.72
N LYS A 200 -15.79 -19.96 10.81
CA LYS A 200 -14.38 -20.34 10.74
C LYS A 200 -13.74 -20.33 12.12
N VAL A 201 -12.77 -21.22 12.33
CA VAL A 201 -11.93 -21.19 13.54
C VAL A 201 -11.03 -19.97 13.44
N PRO A 202 -11.07 -19.03 14.42
CA PRO A 202 -10.15 -17.90 14.46
C PRO A 202 -8.69 -18.38 14.57
N PRO A 203 -7.73 -17.66 13.95
CA PRO A 203 -6.31 -17.96 14.11
C PRO A 203 -5.89 -17.79 15.57
N GLY A 204 -5.09 -18.72 16.08
CA GLY A 204 -4.55 -18.72 17.44
C GLY A 204 -3.18 -18.07 17.58
N ASN A 205 -2.50 -17.77 16.47
CA ASN A 205 -1.21 -17.07 16.44
C ASN A 205 -1.03 -16.26 15.16
N LEU A 206 0.07 -15.49 15.09
CA LEU A 206 0.35 -14.59 13.97
C LEU A 206 0.44 -15.32 12.63
N ASN A 207 1.13 -16.46 12.56
CA ASN A 207 1.30 -17.18 11.29
C ASN A 207 -0.03 -17.74 10.79
N GLU A 208 -0.86 -18.27 11.69
CA GLU A 208 -2.23 -18.67 11.34
C GLU A 208 -3.05 -17.49 10.84
N ALA A 209 -2.87 -16.29 11.39
CA ALA A 209 -3.58 -15.08 10.93
C ALA A 209 -3.07 -14.61 9.55
N ILE A 210 -1.77 -14.64 9.33
CA ILE A 210 -1.12 -14.35 8.04
C ILE A 210 -1.68 -15.27 6.96
N ASP A 211 -1.68 -16.58 7.21
CA ASP A 211 -2.19 -17.59 6.28
C ASP A 211 -3.70 -17.43 6.04
N PHE A 212 -4.46 -17.15 7.11
CA PHE A 212 -5.91 -16.95 7.03
C PHE A 212 -6.27 -15.77 6.13
N ASP A 213 -5.65 -14.60 6.33
CA ASP A 213 -5.88 -13.42 5.51
C ASP A 213 -5.42 -13.65 4.06
N ALA A 214 -4.25 -14.25 3.86
CA ALA A 214 -3.70 -14.54 2.54
C ALA A 214 -4.61 -15.48 1.74
N GLU A 215 -5.15 -16.52 2.39
CA GLU A 215 -6.07 -17.47 1.76
C GLU A 215 -7.40 -16.81 1.39
N LEU A 216 -7.98 -16.01 2.30
CA LEU A 216 -9.21 -15.26 2.02
C LEU A 216 -9.07 -14.36 0.78
N ILE A 217 -8.00 -13.56 0.74
CA ILE A 217 -7.72 -12.65 -0.36
C ILE A 217 -7.46 -13.43 -1.65
N SER A 218 -6.62 -14.48 -1.60
CA SER A 218 -6.27 -15.30 -2.75
C SER A 218 -7.49 -15.99 -3.37
N VAL A 219 -8.39 -16.55 -2.53
CA VAL A 219 -9.62 -17.18 -3.00
C VAL A 219 -10.55 -16.16 -3.68
N ARG A 220 -10.73 -14.98 -3.06
CA ARG A 220 -11.61 -13.94 -3.61
C ARG A 220 -11.09 -13.38 -4.93
N LEU A 221 -9.79 -13.06 -5.01
CA LEU A 221 -9.17 -12.62 -6.27
C LEU A 221 -9.23 -13.72 -7.33
N SER A 222 -8.91 -14.96 -6.97
CA SER A 222 -8.85 -16.04 -7.96
C SER A 222 -10.22 -16.47 -8.48
N ALA A 223 -11.29 -16.28 -7.71
CA ALA A 223 -12.65 -16.52 -8.16
C ALA A 223 -13.07 -15.55 -9.29
N VAL A 224 -12.52 -14.33 -9.32
CA VAL A 224 -12.86 -13.31 -10.32
C VAL A 224 -11.83 -13.21 -11.44
N LEU A 225 -10.54 -13.34 -11.11
CA LEU A 225 -9.42 -13.05 -12.01
C LEU A 225 -8.65 -14.30 -12.47
N GLY A 226 -9.01 -15.49 -11.96
CA GLY A 226 -8.27 -16.73 -12.22
C GLY A 226 -7.01 -16.87 -11.34
N GLN A 227 -6.16 -17.85 -11.67
CA GLN A 227 -5.01 -18.16 -10.82
C GLN A 227 -3.93 -17.07 -10.89
N PRO A 228 -3.22 -16.77 -9.77
CA PRO A 228 -2.15 -15.79 -9.77
C PRO A 228 -0.92 -16.26 -10.54
N GLN A 229 -0.09 -15.30 -10.92
CA GLN A 229 1.31 -15.53 -11.28
C GLN A 229 2.22 -15.24 -10.08
N GLU A 230 3.27 -16.02 -9.89
CA GLU A 230 4.31 -15.70 -8.90
C GLU A 230 5.34 -14.75 -9.51
N GLN A 231 5.71 -13.70 -8.78
CA GLN A 231 6.80 -12.81 -9.14
C GLN A 231 7.55 -12.31 -7.90
N TYR A 232 8.68 -11.63 -8.11
CA TYR A 232 9.29 -10.80 -7.09
C TYR A 232 8.86 -9.35 -7.28
N TYR A 233 8.80 -8.60 -6.18
CA TYR A 233 8.52 -7.17 -6.19
C TYR A 233 9.41 -6.48 -5.14
N GLY A 234 9.83 -5.25 -5.43
CA GLY A 234 10.69 -4.46 -4.57
C GLY A 234 12.18 -4.65 -4.85
N GLU A 235 12.99 -3.82 -4.20
CA GLU A 235 14.45 -3.79 -4.34
C GLU A 235 15.15 -4.05 -3.01
N LYS A 236 16.30 -4.75 -3.08
CA LYS A 236 17.19 -4.94 -1.91
C LYS A 236 16.42 -5.55 -0.72
N GLU A 237 16.36 -4.86 0.42
CA GLU A 237 15.69 -5.30 1.64
C GLU A 237 14.17 -5.31 1.50
N ASP A 238 13.60 -4.54 0.57
CA ASP A 238 12.16 -4.54 0.29
C ASP A 238 11.75 -5.68 -0.68
N LYS A 239 12.73 -6.40 -1.25
CA LYS A 239 12.46 -7.46 -2.24
C LYS A 239 11.73 -8.64 -1.59
N ARG A 240 10.52 -8.92 -2.07
CA ARG A 240 9.64 -9.99 -1.58
C ARG A 240 9.00 -10.78 -2.71
N LYS A 241 8.57 -12.01 -2.41
CA LYS A 241 7.75 -12.81 -3.32
C LYS A 241 6.30 -12.34 -3.21
N VAL A 242 5.62 -12.24 -4.35
CA VAL A 242 4.21 -11.86 -4.40
C VAL A 242 3.44 -12.79 -5.34
N LYS A 243 2.17 -12.99 -5.03
CA LYS A 243 1.16 -13.50 -5.97
C LYS A 243 0.53 -12.31 -6.68
N ARG A 244 0.50 -12.36 -8.01
CA ARG A 244 0.01 -11.28 -8.88
C ARG A 244 -1.24 -11.70 -9.63
N TRP A 245 -2.27 -10.87 -9.60
CA TRP A 245 -3.43 -10.94 -10.48
C TRP A 245 -3.55 -9.63 -11.26
N ASP A 246 -3.85 -9.74 -12.55
CA ASP A 246 -3.98 -8.57 -13.42
C ASP A 246 -5.41 -8.42 -13.94
N ILE A 247 -5.84 -7.18 -14.06
CA ILE A 247 -7.07 -6.79 -14.75
C ILE A 247 -6.86 -5.39 -15.35
N GLY A 248 -7.05 -5.26 -16.66
CA GLY A 248 -6.79 -4.00 -17.35
C GLY A 248 -5.36 -3.49 -17.10
N ASP A 249 -5.26 -2.29 -16.55
CA ASP A 249 -4.02 -1.61 -16.15
C ASP A 249 -3.70 -1.75 -14.65
N HIS A 250 -4.35 -2.65 -13.91
CA HIS A 250 -4.11 -2.92 -12.48
C HIS A 250 -3.44 -4.27 -12.26
N ALA A 251 -2.44 -4.28 -11.38
CA ALA A 251 -1.86 -5.47 -10.80
C ALA A 251 -2.14 -5.49 -9.29
N PHE A 252 -2.74 -6.58 -8.81
CA PHE A 252 -2.96 -6.89 -7.40
C PHE A 252 -1.84 -7.80 -6.92
N LEU A 253 -1.00 -7.31 -6.00
CA LEU A 253 0.19 -7.99 -5.51
C LEU A 253 -0.01 -8.38 -4.04
N LEU A 254 -0.36 -9.64 -3.79
CA LEU A 254 -0.46 -10.21 -2.44
C LEU A 254 0.91 -10.71 -1.99
N SER A 255 1.38 -10.22 -0.86
CA SER A 255 2.61 -10.66 -0.20
C SER A 255 2.29 -11.21 1.18
N SER A 256 2.89 -12.34 1.52
CA SER A 256 2.84 -12.89 2.87
C SER A 256 4.22 -13.39 3.26
N GLN A 257 4.65 -13.00 4.46
CA GLN A 257 5.95 -13.36 5.03
C GLN A 257 5.74 -13.90 6.43
N GLU A 258 6.18 -15.13 6.65
CA GLU A 258 6.15 -15.82 7.95
C GLU A 258 6.73 -14.94 9.06
N ASP A 259 6.07 -14.96 10.22
CA ASP A 259 6.36 -14.16 11.42
C ASP A 259 6.30 -12.63 11.23
N GLU A 260 5.95 -12.14 10.05
CA GLU A 260 6.04 -10.72 9.71
C GLU A 260 4.69 -10.12 9.29
N TYR A 261 4.10 -10.50 8.14
CA TYR A 261 2.86 -9.87 7.65
C TYR A 261 2.14 -10.60 6.50
N THR A 262 0.90 -10.18 6.25
CA THR A 262 0.17 -10.25 4.98
C THR A 262 -0.20 -8.83 4.51
N SER A 263 0.08 -8.51 3.25
CA SER A 263 -0.25 -7.22 2.64
C SER A 263 -0.69 -7.37 1.18
N LEU A 264 -1.54 -6.45 0.73
CA LEU A 264 -1.97 -6.34 -0.66
C LEU A 264 -1.56 -4.97 -1.19
N LEU A 265 -0.82 -4.94 -2.28
CA LEU A 265 -0.45 -3.73 -2.99
C LEU A 265 -1.11 -3.73 -4.37
N ILE A 266 -1.81 -2.66 -4.71
CA ILE A 266 -2.41 -2.46 -6.03
C ILE A 266 -1.66 -1.35 -6.73
N VAL A 267 -1.10 -1.65 -7.91
CA VAL A 267 -0.26 -0.75 -8.70
C VAL A 267 -0.61 -0.86 -10.18
N PRO A 268 -0.16 0.09 -11.02
CA PRO A 268 -0.18 -0.10 -12.47
C PRO A 268 0.54 -1.39 -12.88
N THR A 269 0.05 -2.09 -13.89
CA THR A 269 0.73 -3.29 -14.43
C THR A 269 2.16 -3.00 -14.88
N SER A 270 2.40 -1.81 -15.47
CA SER A 270 3.74 -1.35 -15.84
C SER A 270 4.70 -1.24 -14.66
N ASN A 271 4.20 -0.83 -13.47
CA ASN A 271 4.99 -0.79 -12.26
C ASN A 271 5.28 -2.19 -11.72
N ALA A 272 4.28 -3.09 -11.74
CA ALA A 272 4.47 -4.49 -11.37
C ALA A 272 5.47 -5.21 -12.29
N ASP A 273 5.42 -4.95 -13.61
CA ASP A 273 6.36 -5.48 -14.61
C ASP A 273 7.80 -4.99 -14.36
N ALA A 274 7.95 -3.76 -13.85
CA ALA A 274 9.22 -3.22 -13.41
C ALA A 274 9.67 -3.76 -12.03
N GLU A 275 8.92 -4.67 -11.41
CA GLU A 275 9.12 -5.14 -10.03
C GLU A 275 9.13 -3.99 -9.00
N GLY A 276 8.40 -2.91 -9.27
CA GLY A 276 8.37 -1.71 -8.42
C GLY A 276 9.63 -0.83 -8.52
N LYS A 277 10.53 -1.13 -9.45
CA LYS A 277 11.75 -0.34 -9.65
C LYS A 277 11.41 1.01 -10.27
N ILE A 278 11.86 2.07 -9.62
CA ILE A 278 11.80 3.43 -10.15
C ILE A 278 13.19 3.90 -10.60
N ASP A 279 13.24 4.77 -11.60
CA ASP A 279 14.47 5.45 -11.97
C ASP A 279 14.91 6.39 -10.84
N PHE A 280 16.21 6.46 -10.60
CA PHE A 280 16.74 7.39 -9.59
C PHE A 280 17.03 8.75 -10.22
N VAL A 281 16.82 9.81 -9.44
CA VAL A 281 17.21 11.17 -9.81
C VAL A 281 18.65 11.41 -9.35
N VAL A 282 19.51 11.80 -10.29
CA VAL A 282 20.92 12.12 -10.00
C VAL A 282 21.05 13.25 -8.97
N ASP A 283 22.05 13.15 -8.09
CA ASP A 283 22.20 14.02 -6.92
C ASP A 283 22.22 15.51 -7.24
N SER A 284 22.81 15.90 -8.37
CA SER A 284 22.88 17.30 -8.79
C SER A 284 21.52 17.91 -9.10
N ASP A 285 20.62 17.12 -9.69
CA ASP A 285 19.26 17.58 -10.00
C ASP A 285 18.37 17.42 -8.78
N PHE A 286 18.58 16.36 -8.01
CA PHE A 286 17.83 16.16 -6.78
C PHE A 286 18.07 17.28 -5.75
N LYS A 287 19.31 17.74 -5.62
CA LYS A 287 19.63 18.87 -4.74
C LYS A 287 18.92 20.16 -5.15
N LYS A 288 18.68 20.37 -6.45
CA LYS A 288 17.89 21.53 -6.91
C LYS A 288 16.44 21.43 -6.46
N ILE A 289 15.85 20.23 -6.57
CA ILE A 289 14.49 19.95 -6.09
C ILE A 289 14.40 20.23 -4.59
N GLN A 290 15.34 19.73 -3.79
CA GLN A 290 15.28 19.92 -2.33
C GLN A 290 15.48 21.37 -1.88
N ILE A 291 16.34 22.13 -2.55
CA ILE A 291 16.51 23.55 -2.23
C ILE A 291 15.23 24.35 -2.52
N GLN A 292 14.43 23.95 -3.51
CA GLN A 292 13.15 24.62 -3.82
C GLN A 292 12.10 24.45 -2.71
N ASN A 293 12.23 23.40 -1.89
CA ASN A 293 11.36 23.16 -0.74
C ASN A 293 11.74 24.01 0.48
N VAL A 294 12.88 24.72 0.46
CA VAL A 294 13.31 25.57 1.58
C VAL A 294 12.60 26.93 1.51
N ARG A 295 11.74 27.18 2.49
CA ARG A 295 11.07 28.46 2.73
C ARG A 295 11.93 29.35 3.61
N ARG A 296 11.85 30.66 3.37
CA ARG A 296 12.54 31.71 4.11
C ARG A 296 11.60 32.89 4.28
N GLU A 297 11.48 33.40 5.49
CA GLU A 297 10.61 34.53 5.82
C GLU A 297 11.42 35.71 6.38
N ASP A 298 10.84 36.91 6.30
CA ASP A 298 11.51 38.16 6.71
C ASP A 298 11.84 38.20 8.22
N ASN A 299 11.12 37.43 9.05
CA ASN A 299 11.39 37.29 10.49
C ASN A 299 12.59 36.36 10.80
N GLY A 300 13.24 35.81 9.78
CA GLY A 300 14.37 34.89 9.92
C GLY A 300 14.00 33.41 10.01
N ASP A 301 12.73 33.05 9.88
CA ASP A 301 12.31 31.65 9.81
C ASP A 301 12.83 31.00 8.53
N VAL A 302 13.38 29.79 8.68
CA VAL A 302 13.81 28.94 7.57
C VAL A 302 13.30 27.53 7.85
N TRP A 303 12.52 26.95 6.93
CA TRP A 303 12.05 25.58 7.08
C TRP A 303 11.89 24.87 5.75
N ILE A 304 11.82 23.55 5.80
CA ILE A 304 11.55 22.67 4.68
C ILE A 304 10.04 22.44 4.60
N ASP A 305 9.46 22.81 3.47
CA ASP A 305 8.07 22.53 3.09
C ASP A 305 7.99 21.23 2.26
N ASN A 306 6.80 20.84 1.80
CA ASN A 306 6.59 19.69 0.90
C ASN A 306 7.03 18.31 1.43
N ILE A 307 7.37 18.17 2.71
CA ILE A 307 7.55 16.86 3.35
C ILE A 307 6.17 16.20 3.48
N PRO A 308 5.94 14.99 2.94
CA PRO A 308 4.66 14.33 3.08
C PRO A 308 4.39 14.00 4.56
N MET A 309 3.13 14.04 4.94
CA MET A 309 2.67 13.55 6.24
C MET A 309 2.45 12.04 6.14
N VAL A 310 2.86 11.33 7.19
CA VAL A 310 2.51 9.93 7.43
C VAL A 310 2.07 9.88 8.89
N ASP A 311 0.77 9.66 9.10
CA ASP A 311 0.21 9.43 10.42
C ASP A 311 0.73 8.07 10.92
N GLN A 312 1.23 8.05 12.15
CA GLN A 312 1.77 6.83 12.76
C GLN A 312 0.68 5.87 13.26
N GLY A 313 -0.57 6.30 13.26
CA GLY A 313 -1.71 5.52 13.69
C GLY A 313 -1.76 5.22 15.18
N PRO A 314 -2.80 4.48 15.60
CA PRO A 314 -3.13 4.28 17.02
C PRO A 314 -2.10 3.46 17.79
N LYS A 315 -1.35 2.58 17.11
CA LYS A 315 -0.27 1.80 17.74
C LYS A 315 0.97 2.65 18.06
N GLY A 316 1.17 3.75 17.32
CA GLY A 316 2.31 4.64 17.52
C GLY A 316 3.58 4.21 16.78
N TYR A 317 3.46 4.00 15.47
CA TYR A 317 4.57 3.68 14.56
C TYR A 317 5.49 4.89 14.26
N CYS A 318 5.89 5.66 15.28
CA CYS A 318 6.61 6.93 15.11
C CYS A 318 7.89 6.82 14.28
N ALA A 319 8.70 5.78 14.51
CA ALA A 319 9.94 5.57 13.77
C ALA A 319 9.71 5.23 12.29
N PRO A 320 8.97 4.17 11.92
CA PRO A 320 8.76 3.88 10.51
C PRO A 320 7.93 4.96 9.80
N ALA A 321 7.02 5.67 10.49
CA ALA A 321 6.34 6.83 9.91
C ALA A 321 7.33 7.95 9.57
N THR A 322 8.21 8.32 10.51
CA THR A 322 9.23 9.34 10.30
C THR A 322 10.22 8.95 9.19
N PHE A 323 10.61 7.67 9.12
CA PHE A 323 11.44 7.18 8.01
C PHE A 323 10.72 7.20 6.68
N GLU A 324 9.45 6.78 6.59
CA GLU A 324 8.65 6.84 5.36
C GLU A 324 8.58 8.28 4.85
N ARG A 325 8.26 9.25 5.73
CA ARG A 325 8.21 10.68 5.39
C ARG A 325 9.52 11.16 4.78
N ALA A 326 10.65 10.84 5.43
CA ALA A 326 11.97 11.25 4.94
C ALA A 326 12.35 10.54 3.64
N MET A 327 12.09 9.24 3.52
CA MET A 327 12.38 8.46 2.33
C MET A 327 11.58 8.96 1.13
N ARG A 328 10.26 9.13 1.28
CA ARG A 328 9.39 9.65 0.21
C ARG A 328 9.77 11.07 -0.20
N TYR A 329 10.06 11.93 0.78
CA TYR A 329 10.60 13.27 0.50
C TYR A 329 11.94 13.21 -0.26
N MET A 330 12.76 12.18 -0.02
CA MET A 330 14.02 11.93 -0.72
C MET A 330 13.85 11.14 -2.05
N LEU A 331 12.62 10.99 -2.55
CA LEU A 331 12.22 10.18 -3.73
C LEU A 331 12.62 8.70 -3.64
N VAL A 332 12.52 8.15 -2.43
CA VAL A 332 12.68 6.72 -2.16
C VAL A 332 11.31 6.16 -1.77
N PRO A 333 10.73 5.23 -2.55
CA PRO A 333 9.47 4.57 -2.20
C PRO A 333 9.60 3.89 -0.84
N ALA A 334 8.60 4.10 0.01
CA ALA A 334 8.55 3.53 1.34
C ALA A 334 7.09 3.37 1.78
N ASP A 335 6.84 2.37 2.62
CA ASP A 335 5.57 2.16 3.32
C ASP A 335 5.90 1.87 4.78
N MET A 336 5.34 2.66 5.70
CA MET A 336 5.57 2.57 7.14
C MET A 336 5.38 1.15 7.68
N TYR A 337 4.37 0.41 7.20
CA TYR A 337 4.12 -0.93 7.71
C TYR A 337 5.14 -1.94 7.21
N LEU A 338 5.59 -1.81 5.96
CA LEU A 338 6.69 -2.64 5.47
C LEU A 338 7.99 -2.31 6.21
N LEU A 339 8.27 -1.03 6.47
CA LEU A 339 9.41 -0.61 7.29
C LEU A 339 9.32 -1.11 8.73
N ALA A 340 8.11 -1.23 9.29
CA ALA A 340 7.92 -1.71 10.65
C ALA A 340 8.35 -3.18 10.82
N THR A 341 8.19 -4.03 9.80
CA THR A 341 8.56 -5.45 9.85
C THR A 341 10.05 -5.65 10.18
N ALA A 342 10.90 -4.77 9.64
CA ALA A 342 12.34 -4.79 9.85
C ALA A 342 12.74 -4.62 11.32
N ALA A 343 12.04 -3.76 12.07
CA ALA A 343 12.55 -3.22 13.33
C ALA A 343 11.56 -3.15 14.50
N THR A 344 10.31 -3.55 14.32
CA THR A 344 9.28 -3.55 15.37
C THR A 344 9.16 -4.92 16.03
N ALA A 345 9.31 -4.97 17.36
CA ALA A 345 9.03 -6.17 18.13
C ALA A 345 7.51 -6.37 18.32
N PRO A 346 7.02 -7.62 18.46
CA PRO A 346 5.62 -7.87 18.79
C PRO A 346 5.20 -7.11 20.06
N GLY A 347 4.17 -6.26 19.96
CA GLY A 347 3.66 -5.46 21.08
C GLY A 347 4.64 -4.41 21.66
N GLY A 348 5.78 -4.14 21.00
CA GLY A 348 6.83 -3.24 21.47
C GLY A 348 7.10 -2.05 20.56
N GLY A 349 8.01 -1.16 20.99
CA GLY A 349 8.52 -0.04 20.20
C GLY A 349 9.48 -0.49 19.09
N THR A 350 9.71 0.39 18.11
CA THR A 350 10.66 0.14 17.01
C THR A 350 12.09 0.45 17.42
N ASN A 351 13.02 -0.43 17.09
CA ASN A 351 14.46 -0.15 17.22
C ASN A 351 14.92 0.75 16.07
N THR A 352 15.12 2.04 16.34
CA THR A 352 15.50 3.06 15.35
C THR A 352 16.84 2.79 14.67
N THR A 353 17.84 2.27 15.40
CA THR A 353 19.14 1.91 14.81
C THR A 353 18.99 0.74 13.84
N LYS A 354 18.25 -0.30 14.22
CA LYS A 354 18.00 -1.43 13.31
C LYS A 354 17.24 -0.97 12.07
N LEU A 355 16.21 -0.14 12.24
CA LEU A 355 15.45 0.44 11.14
C LEU A 355 16.35 1.24 10.19
N SER A 356 17.22 2.09 10.73
CA SER A 356 18.23 2.83 9.96
C SER A 356 19.13 1.90 9.15
N GLU A 357 19.69 0.85 9.77
CA GLU A 357 20.54 -0.13 9.08
C GLU A 357 19.82 -0.87 7.95
N ASP A 358 18.57 -1.27 8.17
CA ASP A 358 17.78 -1.98 7.16
C ASP A 358 17.36 -1.05 6.01
N CYS A 359 17.18 0.25 6.28
CA CYS A 359 16.92 1.25 5.23
C CYS A 359 18.17 1.59 4.40
N LYS A 360 19.40 1.37 4.91
CA LYS A 360 20.64 1.83 4.26
C LYS A 360 20.81 1.28 2.85
N ARG A 361 20.50 0.00 2.54
CA ARG A 361 20.68 -0.48 1.15
C ARG A 361 19.51 -0.11 0.24
N ILE A 362 18.31 0.14 0.78
CA ILE A 362 17.17 0.66 0.03
C ILE A 362 17.50 2.07 -0.46
N VAL A 363 17.85 2.99 0.43
CA VAL A 363 18.13 4.37 0.03
C VAL A 363 19.36 4.46 -0.91
N ARG A 364 20.36 3.60 -0.72
CA ARG A 364 21.53 3.52 -1.60
C ARG A 364 21.18 3.08 -3.01
N SER A 365 20.12 2.30 -3.22
CA SER A 365 19.68 1.93 -4.58
C SER A 365 19.16 3.13 -5.36
N LYS A 366 18.82 4.23 -4.66
CA LYS A 366 18.39 5.51 -5.23
C LYS A 366 19.43 6.63 -5.08
N ALA A 367 20.71 6.26 -4.91
CA ALA A 367 21.80 7.20 -4.69
C ALA A 367 21.52 8.16 -3.52
N ARG A 368 21.06 7.61 -2.40
CA ARG A 368 20.90 8.33 -1.13
C ARG A 368 21.70 7.63 -0.04
N ARG A 369 21.92 8.33 1.07
CA ARG A 369 22.69 7.82 2.20
C ARG A 369 21.96 8.13 3.50
N ILE A 370 22.08 7.22 4.47
CA ILE A 370 21.69 7.49 5.85
C ILE A 370 22.96 7.79 6.63
N ARG A 371 22.98 8.93 7.32
CA ARG A 371 24.03 9.28 8.28
C ARG A 371 23.44 9.41 9.67
N ASP A 372 24.13 8.82 10.63
CA ASP A 372 23.84 8.95 12.06
C ASP A 372 24.36 10.31 12.56
N LEU A 373 23.62 10.96 13.45
CA LEU A 373 23.95 12.26 14.03
C LEU A 373 23.99 12.19 15.55
N GLU A 374 25.03 12.76 16.15
CA GLU A 374 25.24 12.83 17.60
C GLU A 374 24.58 14.10 18.20
N LEU A 375 23.26 14.20 18.05
CA LEU A 375 22.49 15.37 18.51
C LEU A 375 22.45 15.55 20.05
N HIS A 376 22.98 14.61 20.83
CA HIS A 376 23.15 14.86 22.26
C HIS A 376 24.26 15.90 22.53
N GLU A 377 25.27 15.98 21.65
CA GLU A 377 26.41 16.88 21.78
C GLU A 377 26.33 18.04 20.78
N ASP A 378 25.95 17.76 19.53
CA ASP A 378 26.09 18.68 18.40
C ASP A 378 24.76 19.33 17.97
N PHE A 379 23.71 19.29 18.79
CA PHE A 379 22.43 19.88 18.44
C PHE A 379 22.44 21.39 18.66
N ASP A 380 22.95 22.12 17.69
CA ASP A 380 22.91 23.58 17.62
C ASP A 380 22.31 24.09 16.29
N ILE A 381 22.01 25.39 16.24
CA ILE A 381 21.42 26.02 15.05
C ILE A 381 22.33 25.87 13.83
N LYS A 382 23.66 25.90 14.01
CA LYS A 382 24.61 25.79 12.90
C LYS A 382 24.55 24.39 12.28
N THR A 383 24.56 23.35 13.10
CA THR A 383 24.41 21.96 12.66
C THR A 383 23.07 21.76 11.96
N VAL A 384 21.97 22.29 12.52
CA VAL A 384 20.64 22.21 11.87
C VAL A 384 20.67 22.92 10.50
N LYS A 385 21.21 24.14 10.46
CA LYS A 385 21.30 24.97 9.25
C LYS A 385 22.03 24.27 8.10
N ASP A 386 23.12 23.54 8.39
CA ASP A 386 23.89 22.80 7.38
C ASP A 386 23.02 21.78 6.60
N PHE A 387 21.98 21.23 7.24
CA PHE A 387 21.03 20.32 6.59
C PHE A 387 19.83 21.07 5.98
N ILE A 388 19.19 21.93 6.77
CA ILE A 388 17.96 22.63 6.36
C ILE A 388 18.19 23.53 5.15
N ASP A 389 19.31 24.24 5.07
CA ASP A 389 19.60 25.12 3.92
C ASP A 389 19.79 24.34 2.61
N THR A 390 20.03 23.02 2.68
CA THR A 390 20.09 22.12 1.52
C THR A 390 18.81 21.33 1.30
N GLY A 391 17.77 21.61 2.08
CA GLY A 391 16.48 20.94 2.01
C GLY A 391 16.49 19.53 2.56
N VAL A 392 17.38 19.18 3.50
CA VAL A 392 17.45 17.86 4.12
C VAL A 392 16.88 17.90 5.55
N PRO A 393 15.75 17.22 5.85
CA PRO A 393 15.21 17.18 7.21
C PRO A 393 16.05 16.28 8.12
N VAL A 394 16.09 16.62 9.41
CA VAL A 394 16.80 15.85 10.43
C VAL A 394 15.80 14.99 11.19
N LEU A 395 15.94 13.66 11.11
CA LEU A 395 15.14 12.72 11.90
C LEU A 395 15.69 12.73 13.33
N TRP A 396 14.93 13.28 14.27
CA TRP A 396 15.38 13.61 15.60
C TRP A 396 14.78 12.67 16.65
N GLN A 397 15.64 11.97 17.39
CA GLN A 397 15.22 11.05 18.45
C GLN A 397 15.13 11.77 19.80
N MET A 398 13.93 11.80 20.36
CA MET A 398 13.59 12.66 21.48
C MET A 398 12.66 11.98 22.48
N ARG A 399 12.38 12.66 23.59
CA ARG A 399 11.43 12.24 24.63
C ARG A 399 10.21 13.14 24.56
N SER A 400 9.08 12.59 24.15
CA SER A 400 7.83 13.34 23.97
C SER A 400 7.13 13.51 25.32
N LEU A 401 7.74 14.30 26.19
CA LEU A 401 7.22 14.60 27.52
C LEU A 401 6.01 15.54 27.43
N SER A 402 5.06 15.44 28.36
CA SER A 402 3.86 16.31 28.38
C SER A 402 4.26 17.78 28.37
N LYS A 403 5.15 18.18 29.28
CA LYS A 403 5.60 19.57 29.40
C LYS A 403 6.26 20.09 28.12
N TYR A 404 7.04 19.25 27.42
CA TYR A 404 7.59 19.61 26.12
C TYR A 404 6.49 19.89 25.09
N ASN A 405 5.49 19.01 25.01
CA ASN A 405 4.39 19.18 24.07
C ASN A 405 3.52 20.39 24.40
N ASP A 406 3.23 20.64 25.67
CA ASP A 406 2.49 21.81 26.13
C ASP A 406 3.20 23.09 25.66
N VAL A 407 4.50 23.15 25.90
CA VAL A 407 5.38 24.25 25.53
C VAL A 407 5.43 24.43 24.01
N ALA A 408 5.74 23.39 23.23
CA ALA A 408 5.79 23.48 21.77
C ALA A 408 4.44 23.92 21.17
N ASN A 409 3.32 23.41 21.70
CA ASN A 409 1.99 23.78 21.22
C ASN A 409 1.62 25.23 21.57
N GLN A 410 1.95 25.67 22.79
CA GLN A 410 1.71 27.04 23.23
C GLN A 410 2.54 28.04 22.43
N ARG A 411 3.86 27.82 22.30
CA ARG A 411 4.76 28.70 21.54
C ARG A 411 4.36 28.82 20.09
N THR A 412 4.04 27.70 19.45
CA THR A 412 3.60 27.72 18.04
C THR A 412 2.39 28.63 17.84
N LYS A 413 1.42 28.58 18.78
CA LYS A 413 0.22 29.42 18.73
C LYS A 413 0.52 30.91 19.02
N GLU A 414 1.33 31.19 20.04
CA GLU A 414 1.66 32.57 20.43
C GLU A 414 2.48 33.26 19.34
N ARG A 415 3.41 32.51 18.70
CA ARG A 415 4.25 32.97 17.59
C ARG A 415 3.46 33.59 16.44
N GLU A 416 2.25 33.11 16.16
CA GLU A 416 1.39 33.61 15.06
C GLU A 416 1.06 35.11 15.17
N THR A 417 1.19 35.69 16.37
CA THR A 417 0.82 37.09 16.65
C THR A 417 2.01 37.97 17.04
N VAL A 418 3.24 37.44 16.95
CA VAL A 418 4.46 38.17 17.34
C VAL A 418 4.81 39.21 16.27
N GLU A 419 4.92 40.47 16.70
CA GLU A 419 5.40 41.58 15.87
C GLU A 419 6.84 41.99 16.23
N ASP A 420 7.22 41.88 17.51
CA ASP A 420 8.57 42.17 18.00
C ASP A 420 9.31 40.86 18.32
N PHE A 421 10.03 40.35 17.32
CA PHE A 421 10.80 39.12 17.44
C PHE A 421 12.03 39.25 18.37
N ALA A 422 12.51 40.46 18.66
CA ALA A 422 13.63 40.66 19.58
C ALA A 422 13.17 40.55 21.04
N ALA A 423 12.02 41.14 21.37
CA ALA A 423 11.36 40.93 22.66
C ALA A 423 10.99 39.45 22.84
N TRP A 424 10.35 38.86 21.82
CA TRP A 424 9.99 37.44 21.80
C TRP A 424 11.17 36.52 22.09
N ALA A 425 12.32 36.73 21.43
CA ALA A 425 13.53 35.94 21.64
C ALA A 425 13.98 35.95 23.11
N SER A 426 13.86 37.10 23.79
CA SER A 426 14.22 37.24 25.20
C SER A 426 13.25 36.48 26.10
N ASP A 427 11.95 36.62 25.85
CA ASP A 427 10.89 35.99 26.65
C ASP A 427 10.97 34.45 26.59
N ILE A 428 11.13 33.88 25.39
CA ILE A 428 11.20 32.41 25.24
C ILE A 428 12.52 31.82 25.74
N ALA A 429 13.60 32.61 25.78
CA ALA A 429 14.87 32.18 26.35
C ALA A 429 14.79 32.09 27.87
N GLU A 430 14.12 33.06 28.52
CA GLU A 430 13.83 33.01 29.96
C GLU A 430 12.93 31.81 30.28
N GLU A 431 11.84 31.61 29.53
CA GLU A 431 10.96 30.45 29.71
C GLU A 431 11.71 29.12 29.51
N ALA A 432 12.59 29.04 28.49
CA ALA A 432 13.39 27.84 28.23
C ALA A 432 14.29 27.50 29.42
N ALA A 433 14.94 28.49 30.03
CA ALA A 433 15.78 28.29 31.21
C ALA A 433 15.00 27.78 32.43
N GLU A 434 13.72 28.16 32.57
CA GLU A 434 12.83 27.65 33.62
C GLU A 434 12.30 26.23 33.35
N VAL A 435 12.04 25.93 32.07
CA VAL A 435 11.42 24.67 31.64
C VAL A 435 12.45 23.55 31.51
N GLU A 436 13.63 23.82 30.98
CA GLU A 436 14.68 22.83 30.70
C GLU A 436 14.95 21.89 31.89
N PRO A 437 15.09 22.38 33.15
CA PRO A 437 15.37 21.51 34.29
C PRO A 437 14.28 20.46 34.58
N GLN A 438 13.06 20.68 34.07
CA GLN A 438 11.88 19.81 34.26
C GLN A 438 11.82 18.68 33.22
N LEU A 439 12.66 18.72 32.18
CA LEU A 439 12.63 17.80 31.04
C LEU A 439 13.63 16.65 31.15
N LYS A 440 13.89 16.18 32.38
CA LYS A 440 14.92 15.17 32.69
C LYS A 440 14.41 13.73 32.74
N ALA A 441 13.09 13.51 32.65
CA ALA A 441 12.52 12.18 32.73
C ALA A 441 12.99 11.32 31.55
N ASP A 442 13.45 10.10 31.81
CA ASP A 442 13.81 9.11 30.78
C ASP A 442 12.59 8.23 30.46
N ALA A 443 11.66 8.79 29.69
CA ALA A 443 10.39 8.18 29.34
C ALA A 443 9.86 8.75 28.02
N ASN A 444 8.82 8.12 27.47
CA ASN A 444 8.12 8.56 26.25
C ASN A 444 9.07 8.77 25.06
N HIS A 445 9.99 7.83 24.83
CA HIS A 445 10.85 7.86 23.65
C HIS A 445 10.04 7.95 22.37
N HIS A 446 10.48 8.83 21.49
CA HIS A 446 9.80 9.20 20.26
C HIS A 446 10.84 9.61 19.22
N ILE A 447 10.39 9.71 17.98
CA ILE A 447 11.19 10.25 16.89
C ILE A 447 10.26 11.06 16.01
N CYS A 448 10.71 12.26 15.66
CA CYS A 448 10.04 13.18 14.76
C CYS A 448 11.10 13.87 13.90
N MET A 449 10.80 15.00 13.27
CA MET A 449 11.77 15.73 12.44
C MET A 449 12.04 17.12 12.98
N VAL A 450 13.29 17.57 12.88
CA VAL A 450 13.63 18.99 12.80
C VAL A 450 13.68 19.35 11.32
N ILE A 451 12.86 20.32 10.94
CA ILE A 451 12.65 20.73 9.54
C ILE A 451 13.03 22.19 9.30
N GLY A 452 13.44 22.92 10.34
CA GLY A 452 13.74 24.34 10.21
C GLY A 452 14.38 24.95 11.46
N TYR A 453 14.70 26.23 11.37
CA TYR A 453 15.30 27.03 12.42
C TYR A 453 14.94 28.51 12.29
N ASN A 454 15.11 29.24 13.39
CA ASN A 454 15.24 30.69 13.41
C ASN A 454 16.45 31.04 14.27
N GLU A 455 17.46 31.65 13.65
CA GLU A 455 18.73 31.95 14.33
C GLU A 455 18.59 33.11 15.32
N ALA A 456 17.75 34.10 15.03
CA ALA A 456 17.57 35.28 15.86
C ALA A 456 16.84 34.96 17.17
N THR A 457 15.90 34.02 17.14
CA THR A 457 15.13 33.59 18.31
C THR A 457 15.65 32.30 18.94
N ASN A 458 16.70 31.69 18.36
CA ASN A 458 17.28 30.42 18.80
C ASN A 458 16.24 29.29 18.90
N GLU A 459 15.39 29.18 17.87
CA GLU A 459 14.33 28.18 17.78
C GLU A 459 14.61 27.18 16.66
N VAL A 460 14.05 25.98 16.83
CA VAL A 460 13.96 24.95 15.79
C VAL A 460 12.51 24.70 15.43
N ALA A 461 12.26 24.46 14.14
CA ALA A 461 10.97 24.04 13.64
C ALA A 461 10.91 22.50 13.63
N VAL A 462 9.89 21.94 14.26
CA VAL A 462 9.71 20.49 14.44
C VAL A 462 8.44 20.01 13.78
N SER A 463 8.48 18.80 13.23
CA SER A 463 7.38 18.17 12.50
C SER A 463 7.15 16.74 12.97
N ASP A 464 5.93 16.42 13.41
CA ASP A 464 5.59 15.13 14.04
C ASP A 464 4.64 14.30 13.17
N SER A 465 4.66 12.97 13.33
CA SER A 465 3.81 12.00 12.61
C SER A 465 2.42 11.82 13.23
N TRP A 466 1.91 12.85 13.92
CA TRP A 466 0.58 12.84 14.57
C TRP A 466 -0.49 13.55 13.74
N GLY A 467 -0.22 13.71 12.44
CA GLY A 467 -1.12 14.31 11.48
C GLY A 467 -0.92 15.82 11.28
N PRO A 468 -1.76 16.46 10.45
CA PRO A 468 -1.51 17.80 9.90
C PRO A 468 -1.30 18.92 10.93
N ARG A 469 -1.93 18.82 12.11
CA ARG A 469 -1.76 19.80 13.19
C ARG A 469 -0.31 19.88 13.71
N TYR A 470 0.47 18.83 13.53
CA TYR A 470 1.84 18.72 14.03
C TYR A 470 2.88 18.88 12.93
N GLU A 471 2.47 19.33 11.75
CA GLU A 471 3.34 19.46 10.59
C GLU A 471 4.42 20.53 10.78
N LEU A 472 4.12 21.62 11.47
CA LEU A 472 5.07 22.69 11.79
C LEU A 472 4.78 23.22 13.20
N ARG A 473 5.72 23.01 14.12
CA ARG A 473 5.73 23.60 15.46
C ARG A 473 7.07 24.25 15.74
N TRP A 474 7.09 25.27 16.59
CA TRP A 474 8.30 25.99 16.98
C TRP A 474 8.65 25.75 18.44
N VAL A 475 9.93 25.58 18.72
CA VAL A 475 10.43 25.37 20.08
C VAL A 475 11.85 25.93 20.22
N HIS A 476 12.10 26.65 21.32
CA HIS A 476 13.46 27.09 21.68
C HIS A 476 14.44 25.91 21.74
N LEU A 477 15.66 26.11 21.24
CA LEU A 477 16.67 25.08 21.08
C LEU A 477 17.01 24.38 22.39
N ASP A 478 17.09 25.11 23.51
CA ASP A 478 17.44 24.49 24.80
C ASP A 478 16.37 23.52 25.30
N VAL A 479 15.09 23.79 25.00
CA VAL A 479 14.00 22.85 25.29
C VAL A 479 14.10 21.62 24.39
N ALA A 480 14.48 21.78 23.12
CA ALA A 480 14.72 20.66 22.22
C ALA A 480 15.93 19.81 22.66
N LYS A 481 17.06 20.43 23.02
CA LYS A 481 18.22 19.74 23.61
C LYS A 481 17.82 18.94 24.84
N ALA A 482 17.07 19.55 25.76
CA ALA A 482 16.67 18.93 27.01
C ALA A 482 15.93 17.60 26.84
N VAL A 483 15.16 17.44 25.76
CA VAL A 483 14.40 16.21 25.46
C VAL A 483 15.09 15.28 24.46
N THR A 484 16.23 15.65 23.91
CA THR A 484 17.02 14.76 23.04
C THR A 484 17.43 13.51 23.82
N SER A 485 17.41 12.34 23.17
CA SER A 485 17.64 11.05 23.85
C SER A 485 18.87 10.29 23.36
N ARG A 486 18.98 10.05 22.05
CA ARG A 486 20.04 9.20 21.47
C ARG A 486 20.76 9.80 20.27
N GLY A 487 20.27 10.91 19.71
CA GLY A 487 20.82 11.51 18.50
C GLY A 487 19.77 11.66 17.40
N GLY A 488 20.17 11.44 16.16
CA GLY A 488 19.28 11.52 15.00
C GLY A 488 19.86 10.86 13.76
N PHE A 489 19.14 11.01 12.65
CA PHE A 489 19.57 10.57 11.33
C PHE A 489 19.29 11.66 10.31
N VAL A 490 20.00 11.62 9.19
CA VAL A 490 19.59 12.29 7.96
C VAL A 490 19.59 11.28 6.83
N ILE A 491 18.65 11.45 5.90
CA ILE A 491 18.69 10.81 4.60
C ILE A 491 19.12 11.90 3.62
N ASP A 492 20.31 11.79 3.03
CA ASP A 492 20.89 12.80 2.16
C ASP A 492 21.40 12.23 0.83
N PHE A 493 22.00 13.09 0.02
CA PHE A 493 22.50 12.79 -1.33
C PHE A 493 23.73 11.86 -1.31
#